data_AF-A0A7S0DXN1-F1
#
_entry.id   AF-A0A7S0DXN1-F1
#
_cell.length_a   1.000
_cell.length_b   1.000
_cell.length_c   1.000
_cell.angle_alpha   90.00
_cell.angle_beta   90.00
_cell.angle_gamma   90.00
#
_symmetry.space_group_name_H-M   'P 1'
#
loop_
_entity.id
_entity.type
_entity.pdbx_description
1 polymer ?
#
loop_
_entity_poly.entity_id
_entity_poly.type
_entity_poly.pdbx_seq_one_letter_code
_entity_poly.pdbx_strand_id
1 'polypeptide(L)'
;GVVPTTVDELMSIKGIGRYTAGAVASICGGVAAPIVDGNVLRVAARLHAVAASAKEPAYCADGKLSWSIARQLVEAGGGVRPGELNQAIMELGATLCAPGGSGTDARDPLAPYY
;
A
#
# COMPACT_ATOMS: atom_id res chain seq x y z
N GLY A 1 -9.83 0.90 26.95
CA GLY A 1 -10.42 -0.25 26.23
C GLY A 1 -9.35 -0.91 25.39
N VAL A 2 -9.65 -2.09 24.83
CA VAL A 2 -8.75 -2.82 23.91
C VAL A 2 -9.09 -2.43 22.47
N VAL A 3 -8.10 -2.07 21.68
CA VAL A 3 -8.28 -1.75 20.25
C VAL A 3 -8.32 -3.07 19.45
N PRO A 4 -9.29 -3.26 18.53
CA PRO A 4 -9.33 -4.45 17.68
C PRO A 4 -8.09 -4.53 16.77
N THR A 5 -7.74 -5.75 16.36
CA THR A 5 -6.52 -6.01 15.57
C THR A 5 -6.79 -6.66 14.23
N THR A 6 -8.04 -7.03 13.93
CA THR A 6 -8.44 -7.58 12.63
C THR A 6 -9.03 -6.49 11.74
N VAL A 7 -8.90 -6.66 10.42
CA VAL A 7 -9.43 -5.69 9.44
C VAL A 7 -10.93 -5.53 9.58
N ASP A 8 -11.68 -6.62 9.72
CA ASP A 8 -13.14 -6.60 9.75
C ASP A 8 -13.67 -5.89 11.02
N GLU A 9 -13.08 -6.16 12.18
CA GLU A 9 -13.45 -5.46 13.42
C GLU A 9 -13.12 -3.97 13.34
N LEU A 10 -11.96 -3.62 12.79
CA LEU A 10 -11.57 -2.21 12.62
C LEU A 10 -12.51 -1.49 11.65
N MET A 11 -12.91 -2.12 10.55
CA MET A 11 -13.86 -1.55 9.59
C MET A 11 -15.28 -1.38 10.16
N SER A 12 -15.64 -2.08 11.25
CA SER A 12 -16.92 -1.87 11.93
C SER A 12 -17.01 -0.51 12.65
N ILE A 13 -15.86 0.13 12.90
CA ILE A 13 -15.79 1.41 13.61
C ILE A 13 -16.09 2.55 12.63
N LYS A 14 -17.09 3.38 12.96
CA LYS A 14 -17.46 4.54 12.15
C LYS A 14 -16.26 5.45 11.89
N GLY A 15 -15.94 5.65 10.62
CA GLY A 15 -14.84 6.50 10.16
C GLY A 15 -13.54 5.74 9.85
N ILE A 16 -13.46 4.45 10.15
CA ILE A 16 -12.32 3.61 9.75
C ILE A 16 -12.61 2.97 8.39
N GLY A 17 -11.95 3.48 7.36
CA GLY A 17 -11.97 2.91 6.01
C GLY A 17 -10.98 1.76 5.85
N ARG A 18 -11.02 1.12 4.68
CA ARG A 18 -10.21 -0.06 4.34
C ARG A 18 -8.70 0.19 4.49
N TYR A 19 -8.22 1.37 4.09
CA TYR A 19 -6.83 1.79 4.29
C TYR A 19 -6.44 1.79 5.78
N THR A 20 -7.19 2.53 6.60
CA THR A 20 -6.91 2.66 8.04
C THR A 20 -7.01 1.32 8.76
N ALA A 21 -8.02 0.52 8.42
CA ALA A 21 -8.16 -0.83 8.97
C ALA A 21 -6.96 -1.72 8.60
N GLY A 22 -6.55 -1.73 7.32
CA GLY A 22 -5.38 -2.49 6.87
C GLY A 22 -4.07 -2.02 7.52
N ALA A 23 -3.89 -0.70 7.67
CA ALA A 23 -2.71 -0.12 8.31
C ALA A 23 -2.61 -0.52 9.79
N VAL A 24 -3.69 -0.34 10.57
CA VAL A 24 -3.70 -0.73 11.98
C VAL A 24 -3.58 -2.24 12.15
N ALA A 25 -4.31 -3.03 11.36
CA ALA A 25 -4.25 -4.49 11.45
C ALA A 25 -2.86 -5.04 11.10
N SER A 26 -2.17 -4.47 10.11
CA SER A 26 -0.83 -4.93 9.72
C SER A 26 0.28 -4.45 10.66
N ILE A 27 0.24 -3.19 11.09
CA ILE A 27 1.28 -2.58 11.95
C ILE A 27 1.14 -3.07 13.39
N CYS A 28 -0.07 -3.05 13.94
CA CYS A 28 -0.30 -3.38 15.34
C CYS A 28 -0.74 -4.84 15.55
N GLY A 29 -1.46 -5.42 14.58
CA GLY A 29 -2.02 -6.76 14.66
C GLY A 29 -1.23 -7.85 13.94
N GLY A 30 -0.17 -7.49 13.20
CA GLY A 30 0.61 -8.44 12.39
C GLY A 30 -0.19 -9.11 11.27
N VAL A 31 -1.36 -8.58 10.90
CA VAL A 31 -2.20 -9.13 9.85
C VAL A 31 -1.60 -8.80 8.48
N ALA A 32 -1.52 -9.79 7.59
CA ALA A 32 -1.11 -9.61 6.19
C ALA A 32 -2.19 -8.89 5.36
N ALA A 33 -2.52 -7.66 5.77
CA ALA A 33 -3.51 -6.81 5.14
C ALA A 33 -2.82 -5.80 4.21
N PRO A 34 -3.26 -5.68 2.94
CA PRO A 34 -2.77 -4.64 2.06
C PRO A 34 -3.29 -3.26 2.47
N ILE A 35 -2.55 -2.23 2.08
CA ILE A 35 -2.98 -0.84 2.16
C ILE A 35 -2.83 -0.18 0.79
N VAL A 36 -3.68 0.80 0.51
CA VAL A 36 -3.59 1.61 -0.71
C VAL A 36 -3.82 3.07 -0.34
N ASP A 37 -2.81 3.90 -0.59
CA ASP A 37 -2.89 5.36 -0.56
C ASP A 37 -2.23 5.94 -1.83
N GLY A 38 -2.12 7.26 -1.93
CA GLY A 38 -1.48 7.91 -3.08
C GLY A 38 0.00 7.53 -3.28
N ASN A 39 0.71 7.16 -2.22
CA ASN A 39 2.11 6.72 -2.27
C ASN A 39 2.23 5.30 -2.80
N VAL A 40 1.45 4.38 -2.23
CA VAL A 40 1.38 2.98 -2.65
C VAL A 40 0.91 2.89 -4.10
N LEU A 41 -0.10 3.66 -4.52
CA LEU A 41 -0.56 3.68 -5.91
C LEU A 41 0.55 4.01 -6.90
N ARG A 42 1.47 4.91 -6.53
CA ARG A 42 2.54 5.34 -7.42
C ARG A 42 3.66 4.30 -7.49
N VAL A 43 4.05 3.72 -6.36
CA VAL A 43 5.01 2.62 -6.31
C VAL A 43 4.47 1.42 -7.11
N ALA A 44 3.22 1.03 -6.85
CA ALA A 44 2.54 -0.06 -7.54
C ALA A 44 2.46 0.20 -9.06
N ALA A 45 2.24 1.45 -9.48
CA ALA A 45 2.08 1.76 -10.90
C ALA A 45 3.38 1.56 -11.66
N ARG A 46 4.50 1.99 -11.08
CA ARG A 46 5.83 1.83 -11.68
C ARG A 46 6.23 0.36 -11.70
N LEU A 47 6.12 -0.32 -10.56
CA LEU A 47 6.54 -1.72 -10.42
C LEU A 47 5.74 -2.69 -11.31
N HIS A 48 4.45 -2.41 -11.57
CA HIS A 48 3.58 -3.25 -12.39
C HIS A 48 3.30 -2.67 -13.80
N ALA A 49 4.01 -1.61 -14.20
CA ALA A 49 3.81 -0.92 -15.48
C ALA A 49 2.33 -0.55 -15.75
N VAL A 50 1.60 -0.11 -14.72
CA VAL A 50 0.19 0.27 -14.83
C VAL A 50 0.07 1.66 -15.45
N ALA A 51 -0.29 1.70 -16.74
CA ALA A 51 -0.55 2.91 -17.49
C ALA A 51 -1.99 3.44 -17.29
N ALA A 52 -2.42 3.57 -16.02
CA ALA A 52 -3.73 4.10 -15.65
C ALA A 52 -3.59 5.29 -14.70
N SER A 53 -4.47 6.26 -14.83
CA SER A 53 -4.54 7.40 -13.91
C SER A 53 -5.07 6.96 -12.54
N ALA A 54 -4.53 7.53 -11.46
CA ALA A 54 -5.04 7.33 -10.09
C ALA A 54 -6.48 7.84 -9.86
N LYS A 55 -7.08 8.46 -10.89
CA LYS A 55 -8.50 8.86 -10.92
C LYS A 55 -9.40 7.83 -11.60
N GLU A 56 -8.82 6.83 -12.27
CA GLU A 56 -9.61 5.80 -12.93
C GLU A 56 -10.22 4.84 -11.91
N PRO A 57 -11.50 4.43 -12.08
CA PRO A 57 -12.18 3.57 -11.11
C PRO A 57 -11.46 2.25 -10.81
N ALA A 58 -10.70 1.72 -11.77
CA ALA A 58 -9.96 0.48 -11.59
C ALA A 58 -8.70 0.66 -10.71
N TYR A 59 -8.06 1.83 -10.76
CA TYR A 59 -6.72 2.06 -10.19
C TYR A 59 -6.64 3.25 -9.21
N CYS A 60 -7.78 3.75 -8.73
CA CYS A 60 -7.82 4.74 -7.65
C CYS A 60 -7.58 4.09 -6.28
N ALA A 61 -7.65 4.89 -5.20
CA ALA A 61 -7.39 4.42 -3.83
C ALA A 61 -8.33 3.30 -3.38
N ASP A 62 -9.54 3.23 -3.93
CA ASP A 62 -10.53 2.16 -3.69
C ASP A 62 -10.66 1.18 -4.87
N GLY A 63 -9.79 1.30 -5.88
CA GLY A 63 -9.85 0.56 -7.12
C GLY A 63 -9.55 -0.93 -6.97
N LYS A 64 -10.23 -1.78 -7.74
CA LYS A 64 -10.01 -3.24 -7.65
C LYS A 64 -8.59 -3.65 -8.06
N LEU A 65 -8.01 -3.00 -9.07
CA LEU A 65 -6.68 -3.31 -9.57
C LEU A 65 -5.59 -2.89 -8.56
N SER A 66 -5.69 -1.68 -8.01
CA SER A 66 -4.73 -1.18 -7.02
C SER A 66 -4.70 -2.06 -5.77
N TRP A 67 -5.86 -2.46 -5.26
CA TRP A 67 -5.96 -3.38 -4.11
C TRP A 67 -5.49 -4.80 -4.43
N SER A 68 -5.65 -5.26 -5.67
CA SER A 68 -5.13 -6.56 -6.12
C SER A 68 -3.60 -6.56 -6.11
N ILE A 69 -2.99 -5.52 -6.67
CA ILE A 69 -1.53 -5.35 -6.69
C ILE A 69 -0.98 -5.23 -5.27
N ALA A 70 -1.58 -4.38 -4.42
CA ALA A 70 -1.15 -4.23 -3.03
C ALA A 70 -1.22 -5.55 -2.26
N ARG A 71 -2.24 -6.39 -2.51
CA ARG A 71 -2.31 -7.74 -1.93
C ARG A 71 -1.14 -8.61 -2.38
N GLN A 72 -0.82 -8.62 -3.68
CA GLN A 72 0.31 -9.39 -4.20
C GLN A 72 1.64 -8.97 -3.56
N LEU A 73 1.84 -7.68 -3.31
CA LEU A 73 3.04 -7.19 -2.62
C LEU A 73 3.15 -7.75 -1.19
N VAL A 74 2.06 -7.74 -0.44
CA VAL A 74 2.03 -8.30 0.92
C VAL A 74 2.22 -9.81 0.92
N GLU A 75 1.60 -10.52 -0.01
CA GLU A 75 1.75 -11.97 -0.18
C GLU A 75 3.19 -12.36 -0.59
N ALA A 76 3.83 -11.57 -1.46
CA ALA A 76 5.22 -11.77 -1.86
C ALA A 76 6.21 -11.61 -0.70
N GLY A 77 5.87 -10.82 0.32
CA GLY A 77 6.61 -10.73 1.59
C GLY A 77 6.52 -11.98 2.47
N GLY A 78 5.80 -13.02 2.04
CA GLY A 78 5.66 -14.29 2.76
C GLY A 78 4.91 -14.17 4.08
N GLY A 79 4.15 -13.09 4.28
CA GLY A 79 3.49 -12.78 5.56
C GLY A 79 4.46 -12.39 6.68
N VAL A 80 5.75 -12.21 6.39
CA VAL A 80 6.75 -11.82 7.39
C VAL A 80 6.73 -10.30 7.55
N ARG A 81 6.35 -9.84 8.75
CA ARG A 81 6.36 -8.41 9.14
C ARG A 81 5.55 -7.52 8.17
N PRO A 82 4.25 -7.81 7.96
CA PRO A 82 3.42 -7.09 6.99
C PRO A 82 3.29 -5.59 7.29
N GLY A 83 3.31 -5.21 8.56
CA GLY A 83 3.35 -3.81 8.98
C GLY A 83 4.60 -3.08 8.49
N GLU A 84 5.79 -3.68 8.63
CA GLU A 84 7.04 -3.09 8.15
C GLU A 84 7.04 -2.95 6.62
N LEU A 85 6.54 -3.95 5.90
CA LEU A 85 6.41 -3.87 4.44
C LEU A 85 5.49 -2.72 4.01
N ASN A 86 4.31 -2.62 4.63
CA ASN A 86 3.35 -1.56 4.34
C ASN A 86 3.95 -0.17 4.61
N GLN A 87 4.63 -0.01 5.76
CA GLN A 87 5.33 1.24 6.09
C GLN A 87 6.46 1.54 5.11
N ALA A 88 7.25 0.53 4.71
CA ALA A 88 8.35 0.70 3.77
C ALA A 88 7.85 1.14 2.39
N ILE A 89 6.77 0.56 1.87
CA ILE A 89 6.19 0.94 0.57
C ILE A 89 5.62 2.36 0.62
N MET A 90 4.90 2.71 1.70
CA MET A 90 4.40 4.07 1.90
C MET A 90 5.55 5.09 1.93
N GLU A 91 6.58 4.82 2.74
CA GLU A 91 7.74 5.69 2.91
C GLU A 91 8.53 5.82 1.60
N LEU A 92 8.68 4.72 0.87
CA LEU A 92 9.31 4.71 -0.44
C LEU A 92 8.58 5.64 -1.41
N GLY A 93 7.25 5.54 -1.48
CA GLY A 93 6.44 6.46 -2.24
C GLY A 93 6.66 7.90 -1.77
N ALA A 94 6.55 8.17 -0.47
CA ALA A 94 6.66 9.52 0.04
C ALA A 94 8.03 10.19 -0.26
N THR A 95 9.12 9.42 -0.30
CA THR A 95 10.49 9.96 -0.29
C THR A 95 11.28 9.78 -1.59
N LEU A 96 11.30 8.58 -2.18
CA LEU A 96 12.19 8.25 -3.31
C LEU A 96 11.40 8.08 -4.61
N CYS A 97 10.25 7.43 -4.52
CA CYS A 97 9.31 7.29 -5.61
C CYS A 97 8.33 8.48 -5.55
N ALA A 98 8.78 9.73 -5.71
CA ALA A 98 7.95 10.94 -5.54
C ALA A 98 7.16 11.34 -6.83
N PRO A 99 6.09 12.17 -6.73
CA PRO A 99 5.25 12.59 -7.87
C PRO A 99 5.87 13.61 -8.85
N GLY A 100 7.15 13.98 -8.70
CA GLY A 100 7.86 14.90 -9.59
C GLY A 100 9.30 14.44 -9.90
N GLY A 101 9.97 15.12 -10.83
CA GLY A 101 11.34 14.75 -11.27
C GLY A 101 11.36 13.68 -12.38
N SER A 102 12.49 12.98 -12.54
CA SER A 102 12.69 11.89 -13.53
C SER A 102 11.80 10.66 -13.29
N GLY A 103 11.07 10.61 -12.18
CA GLY A 103 10.25 9.46 -11.81
C GLY A 103 11.04 8.33 -11.14
N THR A 104 12.34 8.49 -10.90
CA THR A 104 13.18 7.52 -10.19
C THR A 104 14.31 8.26 -9.45
N ASP A 105 14.42 8.05 -8.14
CA ASP A 105 15.58 8.49 -7.34
C ASP A 105 16.67 7.43 -7.40
N ALA A 106 17.94 7.81 -7.48
CA ALA A 106 19.05 6.86 -7.55
C ALA A 106 19.19 5.97 -6.30
N ARG A 107 18.60 6.40 -5.17
CA ARG A 107 18.54 5.64 -3.93
C ARG A 107 17.33 4.72 -3.85
N ASP A 108 16.41 4.79 -4.81
CA ASP A 108 15.21 3.96 -4.83
C ASP A 108 15.62 2.48 -4.98
N PRO A 109 15.40 1.64 -3.95
CA PRO A 109 15.78 0.23 -3.99
C PRO A 109 15.01 -0.56 -5.06
N LEU A 110 13.89 -0.02 -5.56
CA LEU A 110 13.08 -0.64 -6.60
C LEU A 110 13.44 -0.14 -8.01
N ALA A 111 14.34 0.83 -8.16
CA ALA A 111 14.72 1.37 -9.47
C ALA A 111 15.13 0.31 -10.51
N PRO A 112 15.85 -0.79 -10.16
CA PRO A 112 16.18 -1.84 -11.12
C PRO A 112 14.99 -2.69 -11.60
N TYR A 113 13.82 -2.56 -10.96
CA TYR A 113 12.61 -3.36 -11.21
C TYR A 113 11.48 -2.54 -11.85
N TYR A 114 11.70 -1.25 -12.08
CA TYR A 114 10.79 -0.41 -12.85
C TYR A 114 10.98 -0.58 -14.37
#